data_AF-A0A916ZJT9-F1
#
_entry.id   AF-A0A916ZJT9-F1
#
_cell.length_a   1.000
_cell.length_b   1.000
_cell.length_c   1.000
_cell.angle_alpha   90.00
_cell.angle_beta   90.00
_cell.angle_gamma   90.00
#
_symmetry.space_group_name_H-M   'P 1'
#
loop_
_entity.id
_entity.type
_entity.pdbx_description
1 polymer ?
#
loop_
_entity_poly.entity_id
_entity_poly.type
_entity_poly.pdbx_seq_one_letter_code
_entity_poly.pdbx_strand_id
1 'polypeptide(L)' 'MTSMSRLPDRFVDLPLTDDLDAAVDAALATAGGDPRVAIQSLILGQKNLMQAYDARLSAGYVRRGIDRR' A
#
# COMPACT_ATOMS: atom_id res chain seq x y z
N MET A 1 24.87 -7.14 -1.32
CA MET A 1 23.82 -6.63 -0.42
C MET A 1 23.18 -5.43 -1.11
N THR A 2 22.26 -5.71 -2.04
CA THR A 2 21.69 -4.69 -2.94
C THR A 2 20.51 -4.03 -2.25
N SER A 3 20.53 -2.70 -2.21
CA SER A 3 19.55 -1.83 -1.57
C SER A 3 18.11 -2.20 -1.96
N MET A 4 17.32 -2.74 -1.02
CA MET A 4 15.86 -2.85 -1.17
C MET A 4 15.28 -1.44 -1.19
N SER A 5 14.64 -1.10 -2.31
CA SER A 5 14.02 0.20 -2.57
C SER A 5 12.97 0.52 -1.50
N ARG A 6 13.23 1.55 -0.69
CA ARG A 6 12.39 2.03 0.43
C ARG A 6 11.22 2.93 0.00
N LEU A 7 10.90 2.93 -1.30
CA LEU A 7 9.84 3.76 -1.86
C LEU A 7 8.44 3.32 -1.43
N PRO A 8 8.06 2.02 -1.49
CA PRO A 8 6.69 1.62 -1.16
C PRO A 8 6.36 1.83 0.32
N ASP A 9 7.32 1.66 1.24
CA ASP A 9 7.09 1.88 2.68
C ASP A 9 6.78 3.34 3.01
N ARG A 10 7.32 4.30 2.24
CA ARG A 10 7.08 5.74 2.47
C ARG A 10 5.66 6.19 2.13
N PHE A 11 4.97 5.50 1.23
CA PHE A 11 3.58 5.80 0.90
C PHE A 11 2.59 5.30 1.96
N VAL A 12 3.03 4.39 2.85
CA VAL A 12 2.20 3.88 3.96
C VAL A 12 2.02 4.95 5.06
N ASP A 13 2.98 5.87 5.19
CA ASP A 13 2.96 6.95 6.19
C ASP A 13 2.33 8.25 5.68
N LEU A 14 1.76 8.26 4.47
CA LEU A 14 1.01 9.44 4.01
C LEU A 14 -0.22 9.61 4.92
N PRO A 15 -0.45 10.82 5.46
CA PRO A 15 -1.64 11.08 6.24
C PRO A 15 -2.87 10.73 5.41
N LEU A 16 -3.73 9.88 5.95
CA LEU A 16 -5.10 9.68 5.47
C LEU A 16 -5.88 10.95 5.80
N THR A 17 -5.66 11.98 4.99
CA THR A 17 -6.44 13.21 4.98
C THR A 17 -7.61 13.04 4.02
N ASP A 18 -8.80 13.48 4.42
CA ASP A 18 -9.99 13.50 3.56
C ASP A 18 -9.87 14.54 2.42
N ASP A 19 -8.87 15.43 2.50
CA ASP A 19 -8.49 16.34 1.43
C ASP A 19 -7.65 15.60 0.38
N LEU A 20 -8.30 15.32 -0.75
CA LEU A 20 -7.70 14.60 -1.88
C LEU A 20 -6.59 15.43 -2.56
N ASP A 21 -6.74 16.75 -2.64
CA ASP A 21 -5.76 17.61 -3.31
C ASP A 21 -4.46 17.64 -2.50
N ALA A 22 -4.56 17.77 -1.18
CA ALA A 22 -3.40 17.68 -0.28
C ALA A 22 -2.70 16.31 -0.36
N ALA A 23 -3.46 15.22 -0.51
CA ALA A 23 -2.90 13.88 -0.67
C ALA A 23 -2.17 13.71 -2.02
N VAL A 24 -2.70 14.31 -3.10
CA VAL A 24 -2.05 14.34 -4.41
C VAL A 24 -0.73 15.10 -4.35
N ASP A 25 -0.73 16.28 -3.72
CA ASP A 25 0.48 17.09 -3.56
C ASP A 25 1.56 16.35 -2.74
N ALA A 26 1.16 15.68 -1.66
CA ALA A 26 2.07 14.87 -0.85
C ALA A 26 2.64 13.67 -1.63
N ALA A 27 1.82 13.00 -2.46
CA ALA A 27 2.27 11.90 -3.31
C ALA A 27 3.27 12.38 -4.38
N LEU A 28 3.00 13.53 -5.01
CA LEU A 28 3.91 14.16 -5.96
C LEU A 28 5.23 14.59 -5.30
N ALA A 29 5.16 15.24 -4.14
CA ALA A 29 6.35 15.64 -3.38
C ALA A 29 7.21 14.42 -3.00
N THR A 30 6.59 13.33 -2.58
CA THR A 30 7.27 12.07 -2.25
C THR A 30 7.97 11.45 -3.47
N ALA A 31 7.39 11.61 -4.66
CA ALA A 31 7.96 11.16 -5.93
C ALA A 31 9.00 12.13 -6.52
N GLY A 32 9.40 13.17 -5.80
CA GLY A 32 10.33 14.19 -6.32
C GLY A 32 9.74 15.04 -7.44
N GLY A 33 8.40 15.13 -7.51
CA GLY A 33 7.67 15.86 -8.53
C GLY A 33 7.41 15.08 -9.82
N ASP A 34 7.81 13.81 -9.94
CA ASP A 34 7.52 12.98 -11.12
C ASP A 34 6.12 12.32 -11.00
N PRO A 35 5.13 12.73 -11.81
CA PRO A 35 3.78 12.17 -11.73
C PRO A 35 3.72 10.69 -12.11
N ARG A 36 4.60 10.23 -13.02
CA ARG A 36 4.63 8.83 -13.45
C ARG A 36 5.12 7.93 -12.32
N VAL A 37 6.13 8.36 -11.57
CA VAL A 37 6.63 7.65 -10.39
C VAL A 37 5.59 7.63 -9.28
N ALA A 38 4.90 8.74 -9.04
CA ALA A 38 3.82 8.80 -8.06
C ALA A 38 2.69 7.81 -8.38
N ILE A 39 2.19 7.81 -9.62
CA ILE A 39 1.12 6.91 -10.07
C ILE A 39 1.56 5.44 -9.98
N GLN A 40 2.77 5.11 -10.43
CA GLN A 40 3.29 3.74 -10.33
C GLN A 40 3.35 3.26 -8.88
N SER A 41 3.79 4.13 -7.98
CA SER A 41 3.89 3.81 -6.55
C SER A 41 2.52 3.59 -5.92
N LEU A 42 1.51 4.41 -6.27
CA LEU A 42 0.13 4.24 -5.82
C LEU A 42 -0.48 2.92 -6.32
N ILE A 43 -0.31 2.58 -7.60
CA ILE A 43 -0.81 1.32 -8.17
C ILE A 43 -0.17 0.12 -7.46
N LEU A 44 1.13 0.18 -7.17
CA LEU A 44 1.83 -0.89 -6.46
C LEU A 44 1.34 -1.01 -5.02
N GLY A 45 1.16 0.12 -4.32
CA GLY A 45 0.60 0.15 -2.97
C GLY A 45 -0.80 -0.48 -2.90
N GLN A 46 -1.67 -0.15 -3.85
CA GLN A 46 -3.01 -0.76 -3.94
C GLN A 46 -2.96 -2.27 -4.14
N LYS A 47 -2.10 -2.76 -5.05
CA LYS A 47 -1.93 -4.21 -5.27
C LYS A 47 -1.46 -4.94 -4.00
N ASN A 48 -0.51 -4.35 -3.29
CA ASN A 48 0.01 -4.92 -2.04
C ASN A 48 -1.07 -4.97 -0.96
N LEU A 49 -1.89 -3.92 -0.83
CA LEU A 49 -3.02 -3.91 0.10
C LEU A 49 -4.04 -4.99 -0.26
N MET A 50 -4.41 -5.13 -1.54
CA MET A 50 -5.32 -6.18 -1.99
C MET A 50 -4.79 -7.58 -1.65
N GLN A 51 -3.50 -7.84 -1.93
CA GLN A 51 -2.87 -9.11 -1.59
C GLN A 51 -2.84 -9.37 -0.08
N ALA A 52 -2.58 -8.34 0.73
CA ALA A 52 -2.62 -8.45 2.19
C ALA A 52 -4.03 -8.76 2.71
N TYR A 53 -5.07 -8.15 2.12
CA TYR A 53 -6.46 -8.45 2.44
C TYR A 53 -6.83 -9.89 2.06
N ASP A 54 -6.47 -10.35 0.86
CA ASP A 54 -6.72 -11.73 0.41
C ASP A 54 -6.04 -12.75 1.31
N ALA A 55 -4.77 -12.51 1.68
CA ALA A 55 -4.03 -13.37 2.60
C ALA A 55 -4.68 -13.43 3.99
N ARG A 56 -5.15 -12.28 4.51
CA ARG A 56 -5.81 -12.19 5.82
C ARG A 56 -7.18 -12.85 5.82
N LEU A 57 -7.96 -12.71 4.74
CA LEU A 57 -9.23 -13.42 4.57
C LEU A 57 -9.01 -14.93 4.51
N SER A 58 -8.04 -15.39 3.71
CA SER A 58 -7.68 -16.81 3.58
C SER A 58 -7.28 -17.41 4.93
N ALA A 59 -6.40 -16.75 5.69
CA ALA A 59 -6.02 -17.18 7.05
C ALA A 59 -7.22 -17.23 8.02
N GLY A 60 -8.15 -16.27 7.90
CA GLY A 60 -9.38 -16.22 8.71
C GLY A 60 -10.40 -17.33 8.38
N TYR A 61 -10.43 -17.82 7.13
CA TYR A 61 -11.23 -18.99 6.73
C TYR A 61 -10.61 -20.30 7.21
N VAL A 62 -9.29 -20.48 7.07
CA VAL A 62 -8.59 -21.68 7.55
C VAL A 62 -8.74 -21.86 9.06
N ARG A 63 -8.60 -20.77 9.84
CA ARG A 63 -8.73 -20.82 11.31
C ARG A 63 -10.14 -21.22 11.77
N ARG A 64 -11.19 -20.84 11.04
CA ARG A 64 -12.58 -21.21 11.35
C ARG A 64 -12.96 -22.63 10.90
N GLY A 65 -12.22 -23.22 9.97
CA GLY A 65 -12.41 -24.62 9.56
C GLY A 65 -11.79 -25.64 10.52
N ILE A 66 -10.77 -25.24 11.28
CA ILE A 66 -10.06 -26.11 12.24
C ILE A 66 -10.77 -26.17 13.60
N ASP A 67 -11.58 -25.18 13.95
CA ASP A 67 -12.33 -25.10 15.23
C ASP A 67 -13.71 -25.81 15.17
N ARG A 68 -13.99 -26.55 14.10
CA ARG A 68 -15.15 -27.44 13.96
C ARG A 68 -14.69 -28.88 13.65
N ARG A 69 -13.95 -29.51 14.55
CA ARG A 69 -13.85 -30.98 14.62
C ARG A 69 -13.64 -31.44 16.05
#